data_AF-A0A970RF90-F1
#
_entry.id   AF-A0A970RF90-F1
#
_cell.length_a   1.000
_cell.length_b   1.000
_cell.length_c   1.000
_cell.angle_alpha   90.00
_cell.angle_beta   90.00
_cell.angle_gamma   90.00
#
_symmetry.space_group_name_H-M   'P 1'
#
loop_
_entity.id
_entity.type
_entity.pdbx_description
1 polymer ?
#
loop_
_entity_poly.entity_id
_entity_poly.type
_entity_poly.pdbx_seq_one_letter_code
_entity_poly.pdbx_strand_id
1 'polypeptide(L)'
;MVKERILIIGGDAAGMSAAGQIRKRKPDADIVVYERSGFTSYSACGIPYYVAGLVEPETRLVVRTPEEFREKQNIEVHIRHEVTAIDPDGGKITVHALETGREFTDSFDKLLIATGASPVVPPVEGADAAGIFSLGTLETGIEARRFIDDHRPEHAVVVGGGYIGLEMAEAFACVRGMKVTLLDKSPQVMNTFDPDMAELIGNAIRSIGTELRLG
;
A
#
# COMPACT_ATOMS: atom_id res chain seq x y z
N MET A 1 -6.99 22.97 30.44
CA MET A 1 -7.61 21.64 30.28
C MET A 1 -6.59 20.74 29.60
N VAL A 2 -6.41 19.51 30.08
CA VAL A 2 -5.54 18.54 29.38
C VAL A 2 -6.22 18.17 28.07
N LYS A 3 -5.52 18.30 26.95
CA LYS A 3 -6.05 17.90 25.63
C LYS A 3 -6.02 16.38 25.55
N GLU A 4 -7.14 15.77 25.15
CA GLU A 4 -7.19 14.32 24.90
C GLU A 4 -6.22 13.98 23.77
N ARG A 5 -5.28 13.07 24.03
CA ARG A 5 -4.26 12.63 23.07
C ARG A 5 -4.72 11.36 22.37
N ILE A 6 -4.90 11.45 21.06
CA ILE A 6 -5.38 10.38 20.20
C ILE A 6 -4.26 9.98 19.24
N LEU A 7 -3.76 8.76 19.40
CA LEU A 7 -2.75 8.18 18.53
C LEU A 7 -3.39 7.29 17.47
N ILE A 8 -2.88 7.37 16.25
CA ILE A 8 -3.29 6.53 15.13
C ILE A 8 -2.05 5.85 14.55
N ILE A 9 -2.09 4.53 14.41
CA ILE A 9 -1.04 3.73 13.77
C ILE A 9 -1.49 3.40 12.35
N GLY A 10 -0.78 3.92 11.35
CA GLY A 10 -1.13 3.84 9.93
C GLY A 10 -1.70 5.16 9.41
N GLY A 11 -1.02 5.76 8.42
CA GLY A 11 -1.26 7.10 7.90
C GLY A 11 -1.82 7.14 6.48
N ASP A 12 -2.57 6.11 6.07
CA ASP A 12 -3.22 6.07 4.77
C ASP A 12 -4.75 6.09 4.88
N ALA A 13 -5.48 5.23 4.15
CA ALA A 13 -6.93 5.35 3.98
C ALA A 13 -7.73 5.49 5.30
N ALA A 14 -7.72 4.46 6.14
CA ALA A 14 -8.52 4.44 7.37
C ALA A 14 -7.99 5.43 8.42
N GLY A 15 -6.67 5.48 8.62
CA GLY A 15 -6.04 6.33 9.61
C GLY A 15 -6.27 7.82 9.36
N MET A 16 -6.03 8.30 8.13
CA MET A 16 -6.22 9.71 7.81
C MET A 16 -7.69 10.11 7.69
N SER A 17 -8.55 9.18 7.27
CA SER A 17 -10.00 9.38 7.33
C SER A 17 -10.47 9.59 8.77
N ALA A 18 -10.00 8.75 9.70
CA ALA A 18 -10.30 8.88 11.12
C ALA A 18 -9.72 10.18 11.70
N ALA A 19 -8.45 10.49 11.45
CA ALA A 19 -7.79 11.71 11.92
C ALA A 19 -8.56 12.98 11.49
N GLY A 20 -8.97 13.03 10.22
CA GLY A 20 -9.77 14.13 9.68
C GLY A 20 -11.15 14.26 10.34
N GLN A 21 -11.82 13.14 10.64
CA GLN A 21 -13.12 13.16 11.35
C GLN A 21 -12.95 13.52 12.83
N ILE A 22 -11.89 13.04 13.49
CA ILE A 22 -11.56 13.39 14.87
C ILE A 22 -11.33 14.89 14.97
N ARG A 23 -10.52 15.50 14.10
CA ARG A 23 -10.31 16.95 14.12
C ARG A 23 -11.61 17.74 13.99
N LYS A 24 -12.53 17.31 13.11
CA LYS A 24 -13.83 17.97 12.93
C LYS A 24 -14.73 17.88 14.16
N ARG A 25 -14.70 16.74 14.86
CA ARG A 25 -15.59 16.45 16.00
C ARG A 25 -15.00 16.83 17.36
N LYS A 26 -13.68 16.88 17.46
CA LYS A 26 -12.89 17.20 18.65
C LYS A 26 -11.80 18.22 18.28
N PRO A 27 -12.16 19.51 18.09
CA PRO A 27 -11.22 20.54 17.62
C PRO A 27 -10.03 20.79 18.55
N ASP A 28 -10.15 20.43 19.82
CA ASP A 28 -9.09 20.61 20.82
C ASP A 28 -8.22 19.35 21.04
N ALA A 29 -8.58 18.21 20.44
CA ALA A 29 -7.81 16.98 20.60
C ALA A 29 -6.40 17.13 20.03
N ASP A 30 -5.44 16.49 20.69
CA ASP A 30 -4.08 16.33 20.22
C ASP A 30 -4.01 15.03 19.40
N ILE A 31 -3.77 15.15 18.10
CA ILE A 31 -3.90 14.04 17.15
C ILE A 31 -2.52 13.80 16.52
N VAL A 32 -1.98 12.61 16.76
CA VAL A 32 -0.70 12.21 16.19
C VAL A 32 -0.86 10.90 15.43
N VAL A 33 -0.33 10.86 14.22
CA VAL A 33 -0.34 9.69 13.34
C VAL A 33 1.08 9.21 13.12
N TYR A 34 1.30 7.92 13.31
CA TYR A 34 2.57 7.27 12.98
C TYR A 34 2.40 6.41 11.73
N GLU A 35 3.24 6.65 10.73
CA GLU A 35 3.27 5.93 9.45
C GLU A 35 4.68 5.40 9.20
N ARG A 36 4.77 4.10 8.90
CA ARG A 36 6.05 3.43 8.68
C ARG A 36 6.68 3.84 7.34
N SER A 37 5.89 3.97 6.29
CA SER A 37 6.36 4.35 4.96
C SER A 37 6.69 5.84 4.88
N GLY A 38 7.25 6.26 3.74
CA GLY A 38 7.55 7.67 3.45
C GLY A 38 6.35 8.49 2.96
N PHE A 39 5.16 7.91 2.85
CA PHE A 39 3.98 8.58 2.27
C PHE A 39 2.74 8.40 3.13
N THR A 40 1.88 9.41 3.13
CA THR A 40 0.57 9.40 3.79
C THR A 40 -0.54 9.75 2.81
N SER A 41 -1.75 9.29 3.07
CA SER A 41 -2.95 9.68 2.34
C SER A 41 -2.77 9.62 0.82
N TYR A 42 -2.27 8.50 0.30
CA TYR A 42 -2.06 8.29 -1.13
C TYR A 42 -3.08 7.32 -1.72
N SER A 43 -3.26 7.38 -3.04
CA SER A 43 -4.13 6.44 -3.76
C SER A 43 -3.40 5.13 -3.98
N ALA A 44 -3.53 4.19 -3.05
CA ALA A 44 -2.98 2.84 -3.19
C ALA A 44 -3.52 2.12 -4.45
N CYS A 45 -4.82 2.29 -4.77
CA CYS A 45 -5.42 1.77 -6.00
C CYS A 45 -4.86 2.41 -7.28
N GLY A 46 -4.20 3.56 -7.16
CA GLY A 46 -3.54 4.24 -8.28
C GLY A 46 -2.16 3.67 -8.63
N ILE A 47 -1.59 2.80 -7.78
CA ILE A 47 -0.22 2.30 -7.96
C ILE A 47 -0.05 1.50 -9.25
N PRO A 48 -0.94 0.57 -9.65
CA PRO A 48 -0.81 -0.13 -10.93
C PRO A 48 -0.74 0.81 -12.14
N TYR A 49 -1.54 1.88 -12.13
CA TYR A 49 -1.53 2.90 -13.20
C TYR A 49 -0.25 3.74 -13.21
N TYR A 50 0.32 4.03 -12.05
CA TYR A 50 1.65 4.65 -11.94
C TYR A 50 2.74 3.70 -12.47
N VAL A 51 2.72 2.42 -12.07
CA VAL A 51 3.66 1.41 -12.58
C VAL A 51 3.51 1.23 -14.09
N ALA A 52 2.31 1.38 -14.64
CA ALA A 52 2.04 1.36 -16.08
C ALA A 52 2.59 2.58 -16.84
N GLY A 53 2.85 3.71 -16.16
CA GLY A 53 3.21 4.97 -16.80
C GLY A 53 2.04 5.85 -17.23
N LEU A 54 0.84 5.57 -16.73
CA LEU A 54 -0.34 6.39 -16.96
C LEU A 54 -0.47 7.54 -15.96
N VAL A 55 0.21 7.43 -14.81
CA VAL A 55 0.28 8.46 -13.77
C VAL A 55 1.73 8.77 -13.49
N GLU A 56 2.11 10.05 -13.58
CA GLU A 56 3.45 10.54 -13.24
C GLU A 56 3.38 12.05 -12.90
N PRO A 57 4.19 12.56 -11.96
CA PRO A 57 5.02 11.83 -10.99
C PRO A 57 4.21 11.07 -9.92
N GLU A 58 4.87 10.25 -9.10
CA GLU A 58 4.26 9.49 -7.99
C GLU A 58 3.49 10.38 -7.01
N THR A 59 3.92 11.64 -6.86
CA THR A 59 3.25 12.63 -6.00
C THR A 59 1.84 12.98 -6.46
N ARG A 60 1.46 12.67 -7.71
CA ARG A 60 0.05 12.77 -8.16
C ARG A 60 -0.87 11.77 -7.48
N LEU A 61 -0.34 10.70 -6.90
CA LEU A 61 -1.10 9.76 -6.09
C LEU A 61 -1.27 10.26 -4.65
N VAL A 62 -0.45 11.20 -4.18
CA VAL A 62 -0.52 11.74 -2.82
C VAL A 62 -1.62 12.80 -2.76
N VAL A 63 -2.63 12.56 -1.93
CA VAL A 63 -3.76 13.49 -1.77
C VAL A 63 -3.41 14.64 -0.85
N ARG A 64 -2.63 14.37 0.22
CA ARG A 64 -2.15 15.36 1.17
C ARG A 64 -0.83 14.97 1.80
N THR A 65 0.05 15.96 1.98
CA THR A 65 1.34 15.76 2.68
C THR A 65 1.20 15.91 4.20
N PRO A 66 2.15 15.38 4.99
CA PRO A 66 2.24 15.63 6.43
C PRO A 66 2.16 17.12 6.81
N GLU A 67 2.82 17.99 6.03
CA GLU A 67 2.81 19.44 6.22
C GLU A 67 1.42 20.02 6.04
N GLU A 68 0.70 19.61 4.99
CA GLU A 68 -0.67 20.06 4.78
C GLU A 68 -1.62 19.60 5.90
N PHE A 69 -1.43 18.40 6.45
CA PHE A 69 -2.19 17.93 7.60
C PHE A 69 -1.93 18.77 8.85
N ARG A 70 -0.68 19.13 9.10
CA ARG A 70 -0.29 20.00 10.21
C ARG A 70 -0.87 21.40 10.07
N GLU A 71 -0.66 22.04 8.92
CA GLU A 71 -1.05 23.43 8.67
C GLU A 71 -2.57 23.61 8.57
N LYS A 72 -3.25 22.71 7.86
CA LYS A 72 -4.69 22.88 7.55
C LYS A 72 -5.59 22.21 8.59
N GLN A 73 -5.09 21.18 9.28
CA GLN A 73 -5.91 20.35 10.17
C GLN A 73 -5.31 20.18 11.56
N ASN A 74 -4.14 20.75 11.88
CA ASN A 74 -3.48 20.58 13.16
C ASN A 74 -3.35 19.09 13.54
N ILE A 75 -3.01 18.23 12.58
CA ILE A 75 -2.75 16.80 12.80
C ILE A 75 -1.25 16.62 12.60
N GLU A 76 -0.56 16.11 13.62
CA GLU A 76 0.86 15.79 13.49
C GLU A 76 1.01 14.41 12.86
N VAL A 77 1.86 14.30 11.84
CA VAL A 77 2.05 13.06 11.08
C VAL A 77 3.54 12.76 11.02
N HIS A 78 3.93 11.63 11.59
CA HIS A 78 5.30 11.14 11.59
C HIS A 78 5.42 9.98 10.60
N ILE A 79 5.90 10.28 9.39
CA ILE A 79 6.33 9.27 8.41
C ILE A 79 7.68 8.66 8.81
N ARG A 80 8.04 7.50 8.25
CA ARG A 80 9.28 6.77 8.62
C ARG A 80 9.36 6.44 10.12
N HIS A 81 8.21 6.26 10.77
CA HIS A 81 8.13 5.89 12.17
C HIS A 81 7.28 4.62 12.31
N GLU A 82 7.91 3.54 12.79
CA GLU A 82 7.25 2.26 12.99
C GLU A 82 6.86 2.08 14.45
N VAL A 83 5.59 1.78 14.72
CA VAL A 83 5.15 1.39 16.06
C VAL A 83 5.44 -0.10 16.25
N THR A 84 6.32 -0.43 17.20
CA THR A 84 6.84 -1.79 17.40
C THR A 84 6.20 -2.51 18.59
N ALA A 85 5.64 -1.77 19.54
CA ALA A 85 4.93 -2.34 20.68
C ALA A 85 3.80 -1.42 21.18
N ILE A 86 2.79 -2.03 21.79
CA ILE A 86 1.66 -1.33 22.44
C ILE A 86 1.58 -1.86 23.88
N ASP A 87 1.53 -0.95 24.84
CA ASP A 87 1.22 -1.18 26.25
C ASP A 87 -0.17 -0.59 26.54
N PRO A 88 -1.25 -1.40 26.46
CA PRO A 88 -2.61 -0.91 26.66
C PRO A 88 -2.88 -0.46 28.09
N ASP A 89 -2.27 -1.12 29.08
CA ASP A 89 -2.48 -0.84 30.50
C ASP A 89 -1.79 0.46 30.90
N GLY A 90 -0.57 0.69 30.39
CA GLY A 90 0.18 1.93 30.59
C GLY A 90 -0.23 3.07 29.64
N GLY A 91 -1.07 2.81 28.65
CA GLY A 91 -1.51 3.79 27.65
C GLY A 91 -0.35 4.30 26.79
N LYS A 92 0.56 3.42 26.36
CA LYS A 92 1.79 3.79 25.65
C LYS A 92 2.05 2.94 24.41
N ILE A 93 2.78 3.50 23.47
CA ILE A 93 3.37 2.80 22.34
C ILE A 93 4.89 2.95 22.35
N THR A 94 5.59 2.00 21.75
CA THR A 94 7.02 2.13 21.41
C THR A 94 7.14 2.41 19.93
N VAL A 95 7.90 3.45 19.59
CA VAL A 95 8.09 3.92 18.21
C VAL A 95 9.57 3.85 17.87
N HIS A 96 9.86 3.26 16.71
CA HIS A 96 11.19 3.22 16.10
C HIS A 96 11.24 4.21 14.92
N ALA A 97 12.05 5.25 15.05
CA ALA A 97 12.27 6.24 14.00
C ALA A 97 13.29 5.69 12.99
N LEU A 98 12.81 5.21 11.85
CA LEU A 98 13.58 4.42 10.88
C LEU A 98 14.77 5.18 10.28
N GLU A 99 14.68 6.51 10.18
CA GLU A 99 15.77 7.34 9.65
C GLU A 99 16.94 7.51 10.63
N THR A 100 16.67 7.45 11.93
CA THR A 100 17.68 7.75 12.97
C THR A 100 18.07 6.53 13.79
N GLY A 101 17.30 5.43 13.71
CA GLY A 101 17.44 4.27 14.58
C GLY A 101 17.01 4.51 16.03
N ARG A 102 16.47 5.70 16.34
CA ARG A 102 16.07 6.05 17.71
C ARG A 102 14.75 5.36 18.06
N GLU A 103 14.73 4.73 19.23
CA GLU A 103 13.48 4.26 19.85
C GLU A 103 13.03 5.21 20.96
N PHE A 104 11.72 5.41 21.06
CA PHE A 104 11.10 6.19 22.13
C PHE A 104 9.67 5.73 22.41
N THR A 105 9.14 6.14 23.55
CA THR A 105 7.74 5.88 23.91
C THR A 105 6.87 7.11 23.74
N ASP A 106 5.64 6.91 23.29
CA ASP A 106 4.60 7.94 23.23
C ASP A 106 3.34 7.45 23.97
N SER A 107 2.60 8.38 24.60
CA SER A 107 1.41 8.06 25.40
C SER A 107 0.13 8.42 24.66
N PHE A 108 -0.96 7.71 24.95
CA PHE A 108 -2.27 7.94 24.36
C PHE A 108 -3.39 7.81 25.39
N ASP A 109 -4.45 8.60 25.21
CA ASP A 109 -5.74 8.37 25.87
C ASP A 109 -6.62 7.45 25.02
N LYS A 110 -6.45 7.51 23.69
CA LYS A 110 -7.12 6.66 22.70
C LYS A 110 -6.13 6.24 21.62
N LEU A 111 -6.20 4.97 21.23
CA LEU A 111 -5.41 4.40 20.15
C LEU A 111 -6.33 3.87 19.05
N LEU A 112 -6.00 4.17 17.80
CA LEU A 112 -6.56 3.52 16.62
C LEU A 112 -5.47 2.76 15.87
N ILE A 113 -5.71 1.48 15.59
CA ILE A 113 -4.83 0.66 14.76
C ILE A 113 -5.44 0.57 13.35
N ALA A 114 -4.74 1.10 12.36
CA ALA A 114 -5.13 1.20 10.96
C ALA A 114 -3.98 0.79 10.03
N THR A 115 -3.22 -0.23 10.42
CA THR A 115 -1.98 -0.68 9.76
C THR A 115 -2.20 -1.39 8.41
N GLY A 116 -3.45 -1.67 8.04
CA GLY A 116 -3.78 -2.35 6.80
C GLY A 116 -3.34 -3.82 6.80
N ALA A 117 -2.90 -4.29 5.63
CA ALA A 117 -2.46 -5.66 5.39
C ALA A 117 -1.12 -5.67 4.65
N SER A 118 -0.42 -6.80 4.70
CA SER A 118 0.86 -7.00 3.99
C SER A 118 0.72 -8.09 2.94
N PRO A 119 1.43 -7.98 1.79
CA PRO A 119 1.43 -9.03 0.78
C PRO A 119 1.93 -10.37 1.34
N VAL A 120 1.31 -11.46 0.91
CA VAL A 120 1.79 -12.81 1.22
C VAL A 120 2.89 -13.18 0.24
N VAL A 121 4.10 -13.39 0.72
CA VAL A 121 5.22 -13.90 -0.08
C VAL A 121 5.30 -15.41 0.10
N PRO A 122 5.16 -16.22 -0.97
CA PRO A 122 5.26 -17.67 -0.87
C PRO A 122 6.63 -18.12 -0.34
N PRO A 123 6.70 -19.15 0.51
CA PRO A 123 7.96 -19.65 1.07
C PRO A 123 8.69 -20.53 0.05
N VAL A 124 9.14 -19.93 -1.06
CA VAL A 124 9.90 -20.58 -2.12
C VAL A 124 11.33 -20.07 -2.15
N GLU A 125 12.26 -20.92 -2.55
CA GLU A 125 13.67 -20.53 -2.70
C GLU A 125 13.80 -19.41 -3.74
N GLY A 126 14.55 -18.36 -3.38
CA GLY A 126 14.75 -17.20 -4.25
C GLY A 126 13.58 -16.21 -4.31
N ALA A 127 12.62 -16.27 -3.37
CA ALA A 127 11.52 -15.29 -3.29
C ALA A 127 11.99 -13.83 -3.07
N ASP A 128 13.25 -13.63 -2.69
CA ASP A 128 13.94 -12.36 -2.49
C ASP A 128 14.88 -11.98 -3.64
N ALA A 129 14.84 -12.73 -4.76
CA ALA A 129 15.68 -12.45 -5.92
C ALA A 129 15.40 -11.07 -6.53
N ALA A 130 16.43 -10.46 -7.13
CA ALA A 130 16.28 -9.22 -7.87
C ALA A 130 15.25 -9.38 -9.00
N GLY A 131 14.35 -8.41 -9.15
CA GLY A 131 13.26 -8.45 -10.12
C GLY A 131 11.94 -9.02 -9.58
N ILE A 132 11.91 -9.47 -8.32
CA ILE A 132 10.67 -9.85 -7.63
C ILE A 132 10.16 -8.66 -6.81
N PHE A 133 8.89 -8.32 -6.99
CA PHE A 133 8.24 -7.21 -6.30
C PHE A 133 6.89 -7.63 -5.75
N SER A 134 6.58 -7.20 -4.54
CA SER A 134 5.22 -7.22 -4.00
C SER A 134 4.63 -5.82 -4.08
N LEU A 135 3.36 -5.68 -4.44
CA LEU A 135 2.69 -4.37 -4.48
C LEU A 135 1.85 -4.18 -3.22
N GLY A 136 2.37 -3.43 -2.24
CA GLY A 136 1.68 -3.18 -0.97
C GLY A 136 1.68 -1.71 -0.52
N THR A 137 2.69 -0.93 -0.92
CA THR A 137 2.82 0.49 -0.62
C THR A 137 3.23 1.28 -1.85
N LEU A 138 3.06 2.60 -1.82
CA LEU A 138 3.56 3.46 -2.91
C LEU A 138 5.06 3.26 -3.18
N GLU A 139 5.85 3.02 -2.13
CA GLU A 139 7.30 2.77 -2.24
C GLU A 139 7.60 1.52 -3.04
N THR A 140 6.90 0.42 -2.78
CA THR A 140 7.06 -0.80 -3.57
C THR A 140 6.68 -0.60 -5.04
N GLY A 141 5.70 0.27 -5.31
CA GLY A 141 5.33 0.67 -6.67
C GLY A 141 6.41 1.51 -7.37
N ILE A 142 7.01 2.46 -6.65
CA ILE A 142 8.15 3.27 -7.12
C ILE A 142 9.35 2.37 -7.45
N GLU A 143 9.66 1.41 -6.57
CA GLU A 143 10.75 0.45 -6.78
C GLU A 143 10.51 -0.42 -8.02
N ALA A 144 9.31 -0.99 -8.17
CA ALA A 144 8.94 -1.78 -9.34
C ALA A 144 9.01 -0.95 -10.64
N ARG A 145 8.47 0.28 -10.61
CA ARG A 145 8.53 1.21 -11.74
C ARG A 145 9.96 1.54 -12.14
N ARG A 146 10.81 1.89 -11.17
CA ARG A 146 12.23 2.19 -11.41
C ARG A 146 12.94 1.01 -12.05
N PHE A 147 12.73 -0.20 -11.52
CA PHE A 147 13.33 -1.41 -12.09
C PHE A 147 12.94 -1.61 -13.56
N ILE A 148 11.66 -1.43 -13.89
CA ILE A 148 11.14 -1.55 -15.26
C ILE A 148 11.80 -0.53 -16.18
N ASP A 149 11.90 0.73 -15.76
CA ASP A 149 12.44 1.81 -16.58
C ASP A 149 13.95 1.62 -16.82
N ASP A 150 14.68 1.16 -15.80
CA ASP A 150 16.14 0.92 -15.86
C ASP A 150 16.50 -0.32 -16.68
N HIS A 151 15.80 -1.44 -16.48
CA HIS A 151 16.17 -2.74 -17.05
C HIS A 151 15.40 -3.08 -18.32
N ARG A 152 14.27 -2.42 -18.58
CA ARG A 152 13.40 -2.64 -19.75
C ARG A 152 13.10 -4.12 -20.00
N PRO A 153 12.55 -4.85 -19.02
CA PRO A 153 12.30 -6.28 -19.19
C PRO A 153 11.28 -6.52 -20.31
N GLU A 154 11.52 -7.54 -21.13
CA GLU A 154 10.61 -7.94 -22.21
C GLU A 154 9.46 -8.85 -21.72
N HIS A 155 9.65 -9.49 -20.58
CA HIS A 155 8.75 -10.49 -20.00
C HIS A 155 8.47 -10.19 -18.53
N ALA A 156 7.20 -10.32 -18.13
CA ALA A 156 6.76 -10.19 -16.75
C ALA A 156 5.96 -11.43 -16.33
N VAL A 157 6.20 -11.90 -15.10
CA VAL A 157 5.39 -12.95 -14.47
C VAL A 157 4.60 -12.32 -13.34
N VAL A 158 3.28 -12.48 -13.38
CA VAL A 158 2.38 -12.06 -12.30
C VAL A 158 1.93 -13.30 -11.53
N VAL A 159 2.13 -13.28 -10.21
CA VAL A 159 1.73 -14.38 -9.33
C VAL A 159 0.52 -13.93 -8.51
N GLY A 160 -0.62 -14.58 -8.76
CA GLY A 160 -1.93 -14.26 -8.19
C GLY A 160 -2.86 -13.64 -9.24
N GLY A 161 -4.04 -14.24 -9.40
CA GLY A 161 -5.13 -13.85 -10.30
C GLY A 161 -6.27 -13.13 -9.59
N GLY A 162 -6.00 -12.51 -8.44
CA GLY A 162 -6.89 -11.53 -7.82
C GLY A 162 -6.84 -10.18 -8.54
N TYR A 163 -7.67 -9.22 -8.13
CA TYR A 163 -7.84 -7.95 -8.85
C TYR A 163 -6.52 -7.18 -9.04
N ILE A 164 -5.65 -7.13 -8.02
CA ILE A 164 -4.33 -6.47 -8.13
C ILE A 164 -3.46 -7.16 -9.20
N GLY A 165 -3.47 -8.49 -9.24
CA GLY A 165 -2.72 -9.25 -10.24
C GLY A 165 -3.25 -9.01 -11.65
N LEU A 166 -4.58 -8.91 -11.81
CA LEU A 166 -5.18 -8.57 -13.09
C LEU A 166 -4.84 -7.15 -13.54
N GLU A 167 -4.91 -6.16 -12.65
CA GLU A 167 -4.51 -4.78 -12.92
C GLU A 167 -3.04 -4.69 -13.35
N MET A 168 -2.15 -5.44 -12.69
CA MET A 168 -0.74 -5.48 -13.05
C MET A 168 -0.48 -6.21 -14.38
N ALA A 169 -1.20 -7.30 -14.67
CA ALA A 169 -1.11 -7.98 -15.95
C ALA A 169 -1.56 -7.07 -17.10
N GLU A 170 -2.65 -6.33 -16.92
CA GLU A 170 -3.11 -5.32 -17.87
C GLU A 170 -2.08 -4.19 -18.04
N ALA A 171 -1.56 -3.64 -16.92
CA ALA A 171 -0.54 -2.59 -16.95
C ALA A 171 0.69 -3.01 -17.78
N PHE A 172 1.19 -4.23 -17.56
CA PHE A 172 2.35 -4.74 -18.27
C PHE A 172 2.06 -5.08 -19.74
N ALA A 173 0.96 -5.77 -20.03
CA ALA A 173 0.63 -6.18 -21.39
C ALA A 173 0.23 -4.99 -22.27
N CYS A 174 -0.72 -4.18 -21.81
CA CYS A 174 -1.38 -3.16 -22.62
C CYS A 174 -0.59 -1.84 -22.67
N VAL A 175 0.10 -1.47 -21.59
CA VAL A 175 0.75 -0.15 -21.50
C VAL A 175 2.26 -0.26 -21.64
N ARG A 176 2.89 -1.26 -21.00
CA ARG A 176 4.34 -1.48 -21.10
C ARG A 176 4.76 -2.30 -22.32
N GLY A 177 3.81 -2.96 -22.99
CA GLY A 177 4.09 -3.81 -24.14
C GLY A 177 4.92 -5.06 -23.80
N MET A 178 4.86 -5.52 -22.55
CA MET A 178 5.58 -6.72 -22.10
C MET A 178 4.79 -7.98 -22.43
N LYS A 179 5.50 -9.09 -22.63
CA LYS A 179 4.86 -10.41 -22.62
C LYS A 179 4.57 -10.80 -21.18
N VAL A 180 3.31 -11.12 -20.89
CA VAL A 180 2.85 -11.41 -19.52
C VAL A 180 2.43 -12.85 -19.38
N THR A 181 2.94 -13.52 -18.34
CA THR A 181 2.38 -14.78 -17.86
C THR A 181 1.77 -14.54 -16.49
N LEU A 182 0.48 -14.85 -16.32
CA LEU A 182 -0.21 -14.81 -15.03
C LEU A 182 -0.38 -16.23 -14.51
N LEU A 183 0.10 -16.45 -13.28
CA LEU A 183 0.00 -17.72 -12.55
C LEU A 183 -0.99 -17.56 -11.39
N ASP A 184 -1.95 -18.47 -11.26
CA ASP A 184 -2.73 -18.61 -10.02
C ASP A 184 -2.87 -20.10 -9.67
N LYS A 185 -2.77 -20.41 -8.38
CA LYS A 185 -2.96 -21.78 -7.85
C LYS A 185 -4.42 -22.23 -7.98
N SER A 186 -5.36 -21.28 -8.01
CA SER A 186 -6.78 -21.54 -8.21
C SER A 186 -7.04 -21.97 -9.67
N PRO A 187 -8.04 -22.83 -9.91
CA PRO A 187 -8.49 -23.13 -11.28
C PRO A 187 -9.12 -21.93 -12.00
N GLN A 188 -9.30 -20.78 -11.34
CA GLN A 188 -9.87 -19.56 -11.92
C GLN A 188 -9.20 -18.29 -11.37
N VAL A 189 -9.30 -17.20 -12.14
CA VAL A 189 -9.02 -15.84 -11.64
C VAL A 189 -10.21 -15.34 -10.83
N MET A 190 -9.98 -14.31 -10.00
CA MET A 190 -11.03 -13.63 -9.22
C MET A 190 -11.96 -14.60 -8.48
N ASN A 191 -11.42 -15.31 -7.49
CA ASN A 191 -12.16 -16.25 -6.63
C ASN A 191 -13.33 -15.63 -5.85
N THR A 192 -13.53 -14.30 -5.95
CA THR A 192 -14.71 -13.60 -5.45
C THR A 192 -15.94 -13.75 -6.34
N PHE A 193 -15.77 -14.26 -7.57
CA PHE A 193 -16.85 -14.52 -8.52
C PHE A 193 -17.07 -16.02 -8.71
N ASP A 194 -18.30 -16.36 -9.09
CA ASP A 194 -18.66 -17.71 -9.52
C ASP A 194 -17.90 -18.08 -10.82
N PRO A 195 -17.69 -19.39 -11.08
CA PRO A 195 -16.83 -19.85 -12.18
C PRO A 195 -17.22 -19.34 -13.56
N ASP A 196 -18.52 -19.20 -13.84
CA ASP A 196 -19.05 -18.73 -15.12
C ASP A 196 -18.67 -17.26 -15.37
N MET A 197 -18.73 -16.42 -14.35
CA MET A 197 -18.31 -15.02 -14.41
C MET A 197 -16.78 -14.88 -14.44
N ALA A 198 -16.07 -15.69 -13.66
CA ALA A 198 -14.61 -15.72 -13.65
C ALA A 198 -14.02 -16.15 -15.01
N GLU A 199 -14.70 -17.04 -15.74
CA GLU A 199 -14.31 -17.44 -17.08
C GLU A 199 -14.34 -16.26 -18.07
N LEU A 200 -15.35 -15.40 -17.98
CA LEU A 200 -15.41 -14.17 -18.79
C LEU A 200 -14.20 -13.26 -18.55
N ILE A 201 -13.80 -13.11 -17.28
CA ILE A 201 -12.63 -12.33 -16.89
C ILE A 201 -11.34 -13.00 -17.41
N GLY A 202 -11.20 -14.30 -17.22
CA GLY A 202 -10.05 -15.06 -17.73
C GLY A 202 -9.92 -14.96 -19.25
N ASN A 203 -11.03 -14.96 -19.98
CA ASN A 203 -11.04 -14.78 -21.43
C ASN A 203 -10.65 -13.36 -21.85
N ALA A 204 -11.07 -12.32 -21.11
CA ALA A 204 -10.63 -10.95 -21.34
C ALA A 204 -9.12 -10.79 -21.10
N ILE A 205 -8.57 -11.43 -20.07
CA ILE A 205 -7.13 -11.40 -19.79
C ILE A 205 -6.33 -12.12 -20.89
N ARG A 206 -6.83 -13.25 -21.40
CA ARG A 206 -6.21 -13.92 -22.56
C ARG A 206 -6.27 -13.07 -23.83
N SER A 207 -7.35 -12.33 -24.06
CA SER A 207 -7.53 -11.55 -25.28
C SER A 207 -6.57 -10.35 -25.38
N ILE A 208 -6.09 -9.84 -24.24
CA ILE A 208 -5.02 -8.82 -24.19
C ILE A 208 -3.61 -9.42 -24.30
N GLY A 209 -3.49 -10.72 -24.64
CA GLY A 209 -2.21 -11.39 -24.89
C GLY A 209 -1.51 -11.94 -23.64
N THR A 210 -2.18 -11.94 -22.49
CA THR A 210 -1.62 -12.56 -21.27
C THR A 210 -1.77 -14.07 -21.31
N GLU A 211 -0.67 -14.78 -21.07
CA GLU A 211 -0.68 -16.22 -20.90
C GLU A 211 -1.16 -16.59 -19.49
N LEU A 212 -2.35 -17.19 -19.41
CA LEU A 212 -2.98 -17.53 -18.13
C LEU A 212 -2.74 -19.01 -17.77
N ARG A 213 -2.03 -19.26 -16.66
CA ARG A 213 -1.75 -20.59 -16.10
C ARG A 213 -2.46 -20.72 -14.75
N LEU A 214 -3.42 -21.65 -14.68
CA LEU A 214 -4.29 -21.87 -13.53
C LEU A 214 -4.13 -23.30 -13.02
N GLY A 215 -4.27 -23.49 -11.71
CA GLY A 215 -4.11 -24.79 -11.02
C GLY A 215 -2.68 -25.10 -10.59
#